data_AF-A0A3D6EXS2-F1
#
_entry.id   AF-A0A3D6EXS2-F1
#
_cell.length_a   1.000
_cell.length_b   1.000
_cell.length_c   1.000
_cell.angle_alpha   90.00
_cell.angle_beta   90.00
_cell.angle_gamma   90.00
#
_symmetry.space_group_name_H-M   'P 1'
#
loop_
_entity.id
_entity.type
_entity.pdbx_description
1 polymer ?
#
loop_
_entity_poly.entity_id
_entity_poly.type
_entity_poly.pdbx_seq_one_letter_code
_entity_poly.pdbx_strand_id
1 'polypeptide(L)'
;MPAIIPDFEYDIFISYRHNDNRSGWVTEFVKSLQEELAATIKEKVSVYFDTNAYDGLLDTHNVDKSLELKLKSLIFIPVLSQTYADTKSFAWKNEFCAYSNLLKTDDLGKDIKLINGNVTSRILPIRIHDLETEDKALIEAELGAVLRSIDFIYREPGVNRPLTATDKRE
;
A
#
# COMPACT_ATOMS: atom_id res chain seq x y z
N MET A 1 -1.34 9.00 16.21
CA MET A 1 -1.77 8.07 17.28
C MET A 1 -0.91 6.84 17.11
N PRO A 2 -0.34 6.28 18.18
CA PRO A 2 0.58 5.16 18.07
C PRO A 2 -0.14 3.89 17.61
N ALA A 3 0.62 2.97 16.99
CA ALA A 3 0.13 1.66 16.60
C ALA A 3 -0.30 0.81 17.81
N ILE A 4 -1.05 -0.26 17.55
CA ILE A 4 -1.46 -1.23 18.57
C ILE A 4 -0.25 -2.02 19.06
N ILE A 5 0.67 -2.38 18.14
CA ILE A 5 1.90 -3.08 18.49
C ILE A 5 2.97 -2.06 18.89
N PRO A 6 3.64 -2.24 20.05
CA PRO A 6 4.78 -1.42 20.44
C PRO A 6 5.85 -1.39 19.33
N ASP A 7 6.63 -0.30 19.27
CA ASP A 7 7.69 -0.07 18.28
C ASP A 7 7.25 0.28 16.85
N PHE A 8 5.94 0.22 16.58
CA PHE A 8 5.34 0.73 15.34
C PHE A 8 4.67 2.09 15.56
N GLU A 9 4.84 2.99 14.59
CA GLU A 9 4.18 4.31 14.60
C GLU A 9 2.75 4.20 14.07
N TYR A 10 2.53 3.34 13.06
CA TYR A 10 1.21 3.05 12.49
C TYR A 10 1.00 1.54 12.31
N ASP A 11 -0.25 1.10 12.30
CA ASP A 11 -0.58 -0.30 12.02
C ASP A 11 -0.57 -0.59 10.52
N ILE A 12 -1.05 0.37 9.72
CA ILE A 12 -1.15 0.23 8.27
C ILE A 12 -0.59 1.47 7.58
N PHE A 13 0.29 1.26 6.61
CA PHE A 13 0.77 2.29 5.69
C PHE A 13 0.25 2.02 4.28
N ILE A 14 -0.43 2.98 3.68
CA ILE A 14 -0.98 2.87 2.32
C ILE A 14 -0.17 3.76 1.39
N SER A 15 0.55 3.14 0.46
CA SER A 15 1.36 3.80 -0.55
C SER A 15 0.62 3.84 -1.88
N TYR A 16 0.58 4.98 -2.54
CA TYR A 16 -0.10 5.16 -3.82
C TYR A 16 0.49 6.33 -4.60
N ARG A 17 0.19 6.46 -5.90
CA ARG A 17 0.56 7.67 -6.65
C ARG A 17 -0.53 8.72 -6.50
N HIS A 18 -0.17 9.96 -6.18
CA HIS A 18 -1.15 11.05 -6.06
C HIS A 18 -2.06 11.23 -7.28
N ASN A 19 -1.55 10.94 -8.49
CA ASN A 19 -2.35 10.98 -9.71
C ASN A 19 -3.52 9.98 -9.71
N ASP A 20 -3.36 8.83 -9.05
CA ASP A 20 -4.41 7.80 -8.92
C ASP A 20 -5.56 8.26 -8.02
N ASN A 21 -5.32 9.23 -7.13
CA ASN A 21 -6.32 9.77 -6.23
C ASN A 21 -6.98 11.07 -6.74
N ARG A 22 -6.76 11.46 -8.01
CA ARG A 22 -7.44 12.63 -8.59
C ARG A 22 -8.96 12.51 -8.59
N SER A 23 -9.47 11.29 -8.73
CA SER A 23 -10.90 10.96 -8.62
C SER A 23 -11.39 10.83 -7.18
N GLY A 24 -10.49 10.82 -6.19
CA GLY A 24 -10.80 10.52 -4.80
C GLY A 24 -10.88 9.03 -4.46
N TRP A 25 -10.55 8.13 -5.40
CA TRP A 25 -10.68 6.68 -5.22
C TRP A 25 -9.91 6.17 -4.00
N VAL A 26 -8.65 6.59 -3.83
CA VAL A 26 -7.83 6.15 -2.68
C VAL A 26 -8.42 6.69 -1.39
N THR A 27 -8.86 7.95 -1.36
CA THR A 27 -9.51 8.54 -0.18
C THR A 27 -10.76 7.77 0.22
N GLU A 28 -11.61 7.40 -0.74
CA GLU A 28 -12.83 6.61 -0.49
C GLU A 28 -12.50 5.19 -0.02
N PHE A 29 -11.50 4.56 -0.63
CA PHE A 29 -10.98 3.26 -0.21
C PHE A 29 -10.49 3.30 1.24
N VAL A 30 -9.65 4.28 1.60
CA VAL A 30 -9.13 4.39 2.97
C VAL A 30 -10.25 4.64 3.96
N LYS A 31 -11.22 5.49 3.64
CA LYS A 31 -12.38 5.73 4.49
C LYS A 31 -13.16 4.45 4.74
N SER A 32 -13.48 3.70 3.68
CA SER A 32 -14.21 2.44 3.78
C SER A 32 -13.42 1.39 4.59
N LEU A 33 -12.11 1.29 4.35
CA LEU A 33 -11.22 0.40 5.09
C LEU A 33 -11.20 0.75 6.60
N GLN A 34 -11.11 2.03 6.95
CA GLN A 34 -11.13 2.48 8.34
C GLN A 34 -12.47 2.16 9.03
N GLU A 35 -13.59 2.33 8.34
CA GLU A 35 -14.92 1.99 8.86
C GLU A 35 -15.04 0.47 9.11
N GLU A 36 -14.62 -0.36 8.16
CA GLU A 36 -14.64 -1.83 8.30
C GLU A 36 -13.70 -2.32 9.42
N LEU A 37 -12.50 -1.73 9.53
CA LEU A 37 -11.56 -2.04 10.61
C LEU A 37 -12.12 -1.66 11.98
N ALA A 38 -12.77 -0.50 12.10
CA ALA A 38 -13.41 -0.06 13.34
C ALA A 38 -14.62 -0.91 13.74
N ALA A 39 -15.33 -1.50 12.77
CA ALA A 39 -16.42 -2.43 13.03
C ALA A 39 -15.91 -3.84 13.43
N THR A 40 -14.76 -4.26 12.92
CA THR A 40 -14.23 -5.62 13.07
C THR A 40 -13.29 -5.78 14.28
N ILE A 41 -12.46 -4.77 14.55
CA ILE A 41 -11.41 -4.81 15.57
C ILE A 41 -11.82 -3.90 16.73
N LYS A 42 -11.68 -4.39 17.97
CA LYS A 42 -12.06 -3.64 19.17
C LYS A 42 -11.09 -2.49 19.43
N GLU A 43 -9.81 -2.71 19.18
CA GLU A 43 -8.78 -1.69 19.27
C GLU A 43 -8.82 -0.75 18.07
N LYS A 44 -8.44 0.52 18.29
CA LYS A 44 -8.39 1.50 17.22
C LYS A 44 -7.14 1.28 16.36
N VAL A 45 -7.35 0.83 15.12
CA VAL A 45 -6.28 0.67 14.12
C VAL A 45 -5.87 2.02 13.56
N SER A 46 -4.56 2.28 13.53
CA SER A 46 -3.96 3.48 12.95
C SER A 46 -3.57 3.25 11.49
N VAL A 47 -4.14 4.04 10.59
CA VAL A 47 -3.88 3.96 9.14
C VAL A 47 -3.24 5.27 8.69
N TYR A 48 -2.06 5.18 8.09
CA TYR A 48 -1.38 6.29 7.45
C TYR A 48 -1.50 6.20 5.93
N PHE A 49 -1.85 7.32 5.31
CA PHE A 49 -1.72 7.54 3.87
C PHE A 49 -1.49 9.03 3.65
N ASP A 50 -0.75 9.39 2.61
CA ASP A 50 -0.50 10.80 2.32
C ASP A 50 -1.71 11.45 1.66
N THR A 51 -2.27 12.53 2.20
CA THR A 51 -3.40 13.26 1.59
C THR A 51 -2.95 14.51 0.82
N ASN A 52 -1.69 14.94 0.97
CA ASN A 52 -1.22 16.23 0.48
C ASN A 52 -0.51 16.08 -0.87
N ALA A 53 -1.23 16.34 -1.97
CA ALA A 53 -0.63 16.39 -3.31
C ALA A 53 0.45 17.49 -3.49
N TYR A 54 0.50 18.47 -2.57
CA TYR A 54 1.45 19.59 -2.59
C TYR A 54 2.76 19.31 -1.87
N ASP A 55 2.81 18.31 -1.00
CA ASP A 55 4.06 17.85 -0.40
C ASP A 55 4.63 16.78 -1.32
N GLY A 56 4.75 17.10 -2.61
CA GLY A 56 5.75 16.44 -3.43
C GLY A 56 7.03 16.70 -2.69
N LEU A 57 7.54 15.67 -1.99
CA LEU A 57 8.74 15.66 -1.16
C LEU A 57 9.95 15.99 -2.06
N LEU A 58 10.01 17.24 -2.48
CA LEU A 58 11.10 17.89 -3.15
C LEU A 58 12.17 18.03 -2.09
N ASP A 59 13.19 17.17 -2.19
CA ASP A 59 14.56 17.47 -1.83
C ASP A 59 14.75 18.35 -0.57
N THR A 60 14.14 17.95 0.54
CA THR A 60 14.47 18.53 1.84
C THR A 60 14.96 17.42 2.75
N HIS A 61 16.19 17.56 3.25
CA HIS A 61 16.89 16.60 4.12
C HIS A 61 16.12 16.17 5.40
N ASN A 62 14.91 16.69 5.64
CA ASN A 62 14.04 16.33 6.77
C ASN A 62 12.98 15.27 6.41
N VAL A 63 12.87 14.95 5.13
CA VAL A 63 11.96 13.94 4.57
C VAL A 63 12.34 12.55 5.05
N ASP A 64 13.63 12.19 5.01
CA ASP A 64 14.10 10.84 5.34
C ASP A 64 13.70 10.45 6.77
N LYS A 65 13.90 11.33 7.75
CA LYS A 65 13.51 11.06 9.15
C LYS A 65 12.00 10.92 9.34
N SER A 66 11.22 11.75 8.64
CA SER A 66 9.76 11.71 8.72
C SER A 66 9.22 10.44 8.04
N LEU A 67 9.85 10.03 6.94
CA LEU A 67 9.50 8.85 6.19
C LEU A 67 9.90 7.58 6.93
N GLU A 68 11.09 7.52 7.53
CA GLU A 68 11.54 6.41 8.38
C GLU A 68 10.53 6.13 9.51
N LEU A 69 10.02 7.18 10.17
CA LEU A 69 8.98 7.04 11.18
C LEU A 69 7.68 6.49 10.59
N LYS A 70 7.24 7.00 9.43
CA LYS A 70 6.02 6.50 8.76
C LYS A 70 6.17 5.06 8.25
N LEU A 71 7.38 4.68 7.82
CA LEU A 71 7.72 3.33 7.33
C LEU A 71 7.77 2.30 8.45
N LYS A 72 7.92 2.71 9.71
CA LYS A 72 7.70 1.84 10.88
C LYS A 72 6.21 1.54 11.05
N SER A 73 5.66 0.84 10.07
CA SER A 73 4.30 0.35 10.04
C SER A 73 4.24 -1.16 9.99
N LEU A 74 3.25 -1.76 10.66
CA LEU A 74 3.13 -3.22 10.71
C LEU A 74 2.75 -3.81 9.33
N ILE A 75 1.78 -3.21 8.65
CA ILE A 75 1.28 -3.66 7.35
C ILE A 75 1.52 -2.57 6.31
N PHE A 76 1.89 -2.97 5.10
CA PHE A 76 2.08 -2.06 3.98
C PHE A 76 1.16 -2.44 2.83
N ILE A 77 0.39 -1.48 2.33
CA ILE A 77 -0.60 -1.66 1.26
C ILE A 77 -0.19 -0.78 0.08
N PRO A 78 0.52 -1.31 -0.93
CA PRO A 78 0.75 -0.62 -2.18
C PRO A 78 -0.52 -0.65 -3.05
N VAL A 79 -1.00 0.52 -3.45
CA VAL A 79 -2.04 0.66 -4.48
C VAL A 79 -1.36 0.71 -5.84
N LEU A 80 -1.31 -0.45 -6.48
CA LEU A 80 -0.71 -0.69 -7.78
C LEU A 80 -1.60 -0.16 -8.91
N SER A 81 -1.14 0.92 -9.53
CA SER A 81 -1.64 1.49 -10.78
C SER A 81 -0.63 1.29 -11.90
N GLN A 82 -1.01 1.70 -13.13
CA GLN A 82 -0.13 1.71 -14.31
C GLN A 82 1.14 2.55 -14.14
N THR A 83 1.21 3.42 -13.12
CA THR A 83 2.35 4.32 -12.92
C THR A 83 3.07 4.11 -11.59
N TYR A 84 2.61 3.14 -10.78
CA TYR A 84 3.17 2.90 -9.45
C TYR A 84 4.59 2.31 -9.53
N ALA A 85 4.78 1.31 -10.39
CA ALA A 85 6.04 0.57 -10.55
C ALA A 85 7.08 1.31 -11.40
N ASP A 86 7.38 2.55 -11.04
CA ASP A 86 8.33 3.39 -11.77
C ASP A 86 9.57 3.66 -10.92
N THR A 87 10.73 3.23 -11.42
CA THR A 87 12.03 3.46 -10.76
C THR A 87 12.37 4.92 -10.52
N LYS A 88 11.69 5.87 -11.16
CA LYS A 88 11.86 7.33 -10.92
C LYS A 88 10.88 7.88 -9.89
N SER A 89 9.87 7.10 -9.52
CA SER A 89 8.91 7.45 -8.48
C SER A 89 9.56 7.60 -7.11
N PHE A 90 9.11 8.62 -6.37
CA PHE A 90 9.31 8.69 -4.93
C PHE A 90 8.66 7.50 -4.21
N ALA A 91 7.37 7.23 -4.46
CA ALA A 91 6.64 6.11 -3.84
C ALA A 91 7.34 4.75 -4.04
N TRP A 92 7.74 4.40 -5.27
CA TRP A 92 8.53 3.20 -5.52
C TRP A 92 9.83 3.12 -4.72
N LYS A 93 10.72 4.12 -4.86
CA LYS A 93 12.07 4.07 -4.28
C LYS A 93 12.07 4.20 -2.76
N ASN A 94 11.35 5.19 -2.26
CA ASN A 94 11.46 5.63 -0.88
C ASN A 94 10.35 5.05 0.00
N GLU A 95 9.27 4.51 -0.58
CA GLU A 95 8.24 3.82 0.20
C GLU A 95 8.32 2.31 -0.01
N PHE A 96 8.10 1.83 -1.24
CA PHE A 96 8.01 0.40 -1.52
C PHE A 96 9.35 -0.34 -1.34
N CYS A 97 10.41 0.07 -2.03
CA CYS A 97 11.74 -0.54 -1.89
C CYS A 97 12.32 -0.33 -0.48
N ALA A 98 12.08 0.83 0.13
CA ALA A 98 12.53 1.10 1.50
C ALA A 98 11.83 0.16 2.51
N TYR A 99 10.52 -0.01 2.41
CA TYR A 99 9.77 -0.93 3.25
C TYR A 99 10.19 -2.38 3.01
N SER A 100 10.34 -2.80 1.76
CA SER A 100 10.86 -4.12 1.37
C SER A 100 12.21 -4.41 2.03
N ASN A 101 13.12 -3.43 2.04
CA ASN A 101 14.42 -3.57 2.70
C ASN A 101 14.32 -3.57 4.22
N LEU A 102 13.44 -2.76 4.80
CA LEU A 102 13.17 -2.75 6.25
C LEU A 102 12.74 -4.15 6.72
N LEU A 103 11.84 -4.80 5.99
CA LEU A 103 11.37 -6.15 6.31
C LEU A 103 12.46 -7.24 6.26
N LYS A 104 13.58 -7.00 5.58
CA LYS A 104 14.72 -7.93 5.56
C LYS A 104 15.54 -7.86 6.84
N THR A 105 15.50 -6.72 7.52
CA THR A 105 16.24 -6.46 8.77
C THR A 105 15.34 -6.49 10.01
N ASP A 106 14.03 -6.46 9.82
CA ASP A 106 13.04 -6.44 10.89
C ASP A 106 12.89 -7.81 11.57
N ASP A 107 12.64 -7.80 12.88
CA ASP A 107 12.58 -9.02 13.70
C ASP A 107 11.38 -9.93 13.35
N LEU A 108 10.26 -9.34 12.93
CA LEU A 108 9.08 -10.09 12.48
C LEU A 108 9.25 -10.62 11.05
N GLY A 109 10.16 -10.01 10.29
CA GLY A 109 10.36 -10.29 8.87
C GLY A 109 9.17 -9.89 7.99
N LYS A 110 9.23 -10.29 6.71
CA LYS A 110 8.18 -10.04 5.71
C LYS A 110 6.93 -10.89 5.90
N ASP A 111 7.12 -12.13 6.34
CA ASP A 111 6.10 -13.17 6.36
C ASP A 111 5.71 -13.53 7.80
N ILE A 112 4.43 -13.32 8.14
CA ILE A 112 3.88 -13.60 9.46
C ILE A 112 3.14 -14.95 9.44
N LYS A 113 3.41 -15.75 10.47
CA LYS A 113 2.67 -16.99 10.74
C LYS A 113 1.36 -16.67 11.46
N LEU A 114 0.24 -17.05 10.86
CA LEU A 114 -1.09 -16.94 11.41
C LEU A 114 -1.39 -18.11 12.36
N ILE A 115 -2.40 -17.93 13.23
CA ILE A 115 -2.83 -18.91 14.24
C ILE A 115 -3.25 -20.24 13.60
N ASN A 116 -3.79 -20.19 12.38
CA ASN A 116 -4.20 -21.37 11.60
C ASN A 116 -3.02 -22.12 10.93
N GLY A 117 -1.78 -21.68 11.16
CA GLY A 117 -0.57 -22.27 10.58
C GLY A 117 -0.23 -21.76 9.18
N ASN A 118 -1.08 -20.93 8.56
CA ASN A 118 -0.79 -20.31 7.28
C ASN A 118 0.22 -19.16 7.44
N VAL A 119 0.91 -18.84 6.35
CA VAL A 119 1.85 -17.73 6.29
C VAL A 119 1.29 -16.65 5.37
N THR A 120 1.31 -15.40 5.82
CA THR A 120 0.89 -14.24 5.04
C THR A 120 1.97 -13.16 5.02
N SER A 121 2.07 -12.45 3.90
CA SER A 121 2.96 -11.30 3.75
C SER A 121 2.36 -10.08 4.45
N ARG A 122 3.24 -9.26 5.05
CA ARG A 122 2.90 -7.93 5.59
C ARG A 122 2.67 -6.89 4.49
N ILE A 123 3.18 -7.15 3.30
CA ILE A 123 2.85 -6.37 2.10
C ILE A 123 1.59 -6.97 1.50
N LEU A 124 0.52 -6.17 1.41
CA LEU A 124 -0.79 -6.53 0.85
C LEU A 124 -1.08 -5.67 -0.39
N PRO A 125 -0.63 -6.09 -1.59
CA PRO A 125 -0.82 -5.33 -2.81
C PRO A 125 -2.29 -5.21 -3.20
N ILE A 126 -2.73 -3.99 -3.51
CA ILE A 126 -4.04 -3.70 -4.09
C ILE A 126 -3.82 -3.28 -5.53
N ARG A 127 -4.59 -3.82 -6.46
CA ARG A 127 -4.44 -3.51 -7.88
C ARG A 127 -5.68 -2.81 -8.41
N ILE A 128 -5.51 -1.61 -8.94
CA ILE A 128 -6.61 -0.77 -9.44
C ILE A 128 -6.64 -0.61 -10.97
N HIS A 129 -5.57 -1.06 -11.63
CA HIS A 129 -5.49 -1.17 -13.09
C HIS A 129 -4.76 -2.47 -13.45
N ASP A 130 -5.01 -3.00 -14.64
CA ASP A 130 -4.11 -4.03 -15.18
C ASP A 130 -2.70 -3.44 -15.39
N LEU A 131 -1.70 -4.24 -14.99
CA LEU A 131 -0.28 -3.87 -15.01
C LEU A 131 0.37 -4.46 -16.26
N GLU A 132 1.32 -3.73 -16.83
CA GLU A 132 2.16 -4.24 -17.90
C GLU A 132 3.09 -5.36 -17.38
N THR A 133 3.62 -6.17 -18.30
CA THR A 133 4.41 -7.35 -17.93
C THR A 133 5.72 -6.93 -17.26
N GLU A 134 6.29 -5.84 -17.73
CA GLU A 134 7.51 -5.21 -17.24
C GLU A 134 7.32 -4.70 -15.81
N ASP A 135 6.25 -3.95 -15.56
CA ASP A 135 5.90 -3.44 -14.23
C ASP A 135 5.64 -4.57 -13.23
N LYS A 136 4.90 -5.60 -13.67
CA LYS A 136 4.65 -6.77 -12.85
C LYS A 136 5.95 -7.49 -12.49
N ALA A 137 6.84 -7.70 -13.46
CA ALA A 137 8.13 -8.33 -13.23
C ALA A 137 9.00 -7.52 -12.25
N LEU A 138 8.95 -6.19 -12.35
CA LEU A 138 9.66 -5.28 -11.45
C LEU A 138 9.14 -5.37 -10.00
N ILE A 139 7.81 -5.45 -9.82
CA ILE A 139 7.18 -5.70 -8.51
C ILE A 139 7.55 -7.07 -7.95
N GLU A 140 7.46 -8.11 -8.76
CA GLU A 140 7.78 -9.48 -8.32
C GLU A 140 9.27 -9.65 -7.97
N ALA A 141 10.16 -8.98 -8.71
CA ALA A 141 11.59 -8.97 -8.44
C ALA A 141 11.92 -8.31 -7.10
N GLU A 142 11.30 -7.16 -6.80
CA GLU A 142 11.49 -6.47 -5.52
C GLU A 142 10.87 -7.25 -4.35
N LEU A 143 9.68 -7.85 -4.56
CA LEU A 143 9.07 -8.71 -3.56
C LEU A 143 9.85 -10.02 -3.35
N GLY A 144 10.60 -10.50 -4.33
CA GLY A 144 11.19 -11.84 -4.33
C GLY A 144 10.14 -12.96 -4.34
N ALA A 145 8.92 -12.67 -4.81
CA ALA A 145 7.80 -13.60 -4.84
C ALA A 145 6.79 -13.20 -5.92
N VAL A 146 5.95 -14.15 -6.34
CA VAL A 146 4.84 -13.90 -7.27
C VAL A 146 3.86 -12.89 -6.66
N LEU A 147 3.40 -11.94 -7.47
CA LEU A 147 2.48 -10.90 -7.05
C LEU A 147 1.11 -11.51 -6.74
N ARG A 148 0.75 -11.50 -5.45
CA ARG A 148 -0.58 -11.86 -4.95
C ARG A 148 -1.30 -10.59 -4.50
N SER A 149 -2.09 -10.01 -5.42
CA SER A 149 -2.82 -8.77 -5.21
C SER A 149 -4.32 -8.98 -5.00
N ILE A 150 -4.94 -8.04 -4.30
CA ILE A 150 -6.40 -7.89 -4.25
C ILE A 150 -6.81 -6.94 -5.38
N ASP A 151 -7.62 -7.41 -6.30
CA ASP A 151 -8.02 -6.66 -7.49
C ASP A 151 -9.28 -5.84 -7.26
N PHE A 152 -9.16 -4.52 -7.45
CA PHE A 152 -10.25 -3.56 -7.52
C PHE A 152 -10.27 -2.94 -8.92
N ILE A 153 -10.44 -3.78 -9.93
CA ILE A 153 -10.43 -3.39 -11.35
C ILE A 153 -11.82 -3.63 -11.92
N TYR A 154 -12.39 -2.62 -12.55
CA TYR A 154 -13.57 -2.78 -13.40
C TYR A 154 -13.11 -3.23 -14.79
N ARG A 155 -13.64 -4.38 -15.26
CA ARG A 155 -13.26 -4.99 -16.53
C ARG A 155 -14.45 -5.06 -17.48
N GLU A 156 -14.34 -4.33 -18.57
CA GLU A 156 -15.20 -4.43 -19.75
C GLU A 156 -14.33 -4.35 -21.01
N PRO A 157 -14.82 -4.80 -22.18
CA PRO A 157 -14.10 -4.63 -23.44
C PRO A 157 -13.69 -3.16 -23.68
N GLY A 158 -12.38 -2.90 -23.66
CA GLY A 158 -11.83 -1.55 -23.84
C GLY A 158 -11.82 -0.65 -22.61
N VAL A 159 -12.21 -1.16 -21.43
CA VAL A 159 -12.24 -0.39 -20.18
C VAL A 159 -11.27 -1.01 -19.17
N ASN A 160 -10.30 -0.21 -18.73
CA ASN A 160 -9.39 -0.53 -17.63
C ASN A 160 -9.39 0.66 -16.66
N ARG A 161 -10.18 0.55 -15.59
CA ARG A 161 -10.30 1.60 -14.56
C ARG A 161 -10.49 0.98 -13.17
N PRO A 162 -10.29 1.75 -12.09
CA PRO A 162 -10.58 1.30 -10.75
C PRO A 162 -12.08 0.97 -10.59
N LEU A 163 -12.35 -0.09 -9.83
CA LEU A 163 -13.70 -0.49 -9.43
C LEU A 163 -14.27 0.55 -8.45
N THR A 164 -15.48 1.03 -8.70
CA THR A 164 -16.18 1.99 -7.83
C THR A 164 -17.36 1.34 -7.14
N ALA A 165 -17.86 1.96 -6.05
CA ALA A 165 -19.01 1.45 -5.30
C ALA A 165 -20.32 1.43 -6.11
N THR A 166 -20.40 2.21 -7.19
CA THR A 166 -21.57 2.22 -8.09
C THR A 166 -21.55 1.09 -9.11
N ASP A 167 -20.40 0.45 -9.31
CA ASP A 167 -20.27 -0.65 -10.25
C ASP A 167 -20.99 -1.89 -9.72
N LYS A 168 -21.81 -2.48 -10.58
CA LYS A 168 -22.55 -3.70 -10.26
C LYS A 168 -21.91 -4.88 -10.96
N ARG A 169 -21.92 -6.01 -10.27
CA ARG A 169 -21.64 -7.29 -10.91
C ARG A 169 -22.86 -7.65 -11.75
N GLU A 170 -22.69 -7.68 -13.07
CA GLU A 170 -23.67 -8.30 -13.98
C GLU A 170 -23.80 -9.80 -13.73
#